data_AF-A0A933I0P6-F1
#
_entry.id   AF-A0A933I0P6-F1
#
_cell.length_a   1.000
_cell.length_b   1.000
_cell.length_c   1.000
_cell.angle_alpha   90.00
_cell.angle_beta   90.00
_cell.angle_gamma   90.00
#
_symmetry.space_group_name_H-M   'P 1'
#
loop_
_entity.id
_entity.type
_entity.pdbx_description
1 polymer ?
#
loop_
_entity_poly.entity_id
_entity_poly.type
_entity_poly.pdbx_seq_one_letter_code
_entity_poly.pdbx_strand_id
1 'polypeptide(L)'
;MITRGLRVGGRYLTLTGLTVQVAALRDDSMLLRSLASGNEFEAPAGYELRPMGQGKASLPLKPAAAGRGTDKANGPGRPKASDKPLAPLIDAMLLAGNMTMGGIVREVKRKASASCKGRDIRANIRARLYWLKKRGCRVETNDQARMRAVAPA
;
A
#
# COMPACT_ATOMS: atom_id res chain seq x y z
N MET A 1 30.81 17.85 24.34
CA MET A 1 31.43 17.62 23.01
C MET A 1 30.53 18.25 21.97
N ILE A 2 31.09 19.14 21.15
CA ILE A 2 30.33 20.14 20.39
C ILE A 2 29.90 19.55 19.04
N THR A 3 28.60 19.42 18.81
CA THR A 3 27.94 19.06 17.54
C THR A 3 28.06 20.19 16.51
N ARG A 4 29.29 20.65 16.25
CA ARG A 4 29.65 21.75 15.36
C ARG A 4 29.44 21.30 13.91
N GLY A 5 28.25 21.54 13.36
CA GLY A 5 27.96 21.34 11.94
C GLY A 5 26.55 20.82 11.62
N LEU A 6 25.77 20.42 12.63
CA LEU A 6 24.37 20.07 12.43
C LEU A 6 23.53 21.34 12.38
N ARG A 7 22.78 21.51 11.29
CA ARG A 7 21.83 22.60 11.11
C ARG A 7 20.42 22.04 11.08
N VAL A 8 19.51 22.68 11.80
CA VAL A 8 18.07 22.42 11.66
C VAL A 8 17.68 22.64 10.20
N GLY A 9 16.91 21.70 9.65
CA GLY A 9 16.57 21.64 8.23
C GLY A 9 17.62 20.98 7.33
N GLY A 10 18.85 20.76 7.84
CA GLY A 10 19.92 20.08 7.10
C GLY A 10 19.65 18.59 6.90
N ARG A 11 20.12 18.04 5.78
CA ARG A 11 19.96 16.63 5.40
C ARG A 11 21.26 15.87 5.64
N TYR A 12 21.13 14.74 6.32
CA TYR A 12 22.24 13.93 6.76
C TYR A 12 21.92 12.44 6.55
N LEU A 13 22.95 11.62 6.61
CA LEU A 13 22.85 10.17 6.61
C LEU A 13 23.21 9.62 7.99
N THR A 14 22.38 8.72 8.50
CA THR A 14 22.74 7.92 9.68
C THR A 14 23.84 6.91 9.33
N LEU A 15 24.45 6.29 10.33
CA LEU A 15 25.38 5.17 10.14
C LEU A 15 24.78 4.01 9.31
N THR A 16 23.47 3.80 9.42
CA THR A 16 22.73 2.78 8.67
C THR A 16 22.40 3.19 7.22
N GLY A 17 22.82 4.38 6.79
CA GLY A 17 22.55 4.91 5.46
C GLY A 17 21.14 5.49 5.30
N LEU A 18 20.41 5.70 6.40
CA LEU A 18 19.07 6.29 6.35
C LEU A 18 19.18 7.82 6.21
N THR A 19 18.50 8.36 5.20
CA THR A 19 18.44 9.81 4.98
C THR A 19 17.51 10.46 6.01
N VAL A 20 18.08 11.32 6.85
CA VAL A 20 17.36 12.06 7.88
C VAL A 20 17.51 13.56 7.68
N GLN A 21 16.52 14.30 8.18
CA GLN A 21 16.58 15.75 8.32
C GLN A 21 16.55 16.11 9.80
N VAL A 22 17.40 17.05 10.23
CA VAL A 22 17.34 17.55 11.61
C VAL A 22 16.13 18.46 11.74
N ALA A 23 15.12 18.04 12.50
CA ALA A 23 13.89 18.81 12.73
C ALA A 23 14.04 19.79 13.90
N ALA A 24 14.77 19.42 14.94
CA ALA A 24 15.09 20.29 16.08
C ALA A 24 16.41 19.87 16.72
N LEU A 25 17.10 20.83 17.33
CA LEU A 25 18.27 20.61 18.19
C LEU A 25 17.90 21.06 19.61
N ARG A 26 18.19 20.21 20.59
CA ARG A 26 18.09 20.48 22.03
C ARG A 26 19.46 20.26 22.65
N ASP A 27 19.61 20.62 23.92
CA ASP A 27 20.91 20.59 24.60
C ASP A 27 21.49 19.17 24.69
N ASP A 28 20.66 18.16 24.96
CA ASP A 28 21.08 16.75 25.13
C ASP A 28 20.58 15.80 24.03
N SER A 29 19.67 16.27 23.17
CA SER A 29 19.03 15.45 22.14
C SER A 29 18.77 16.23 20.85
N MET A 30 18.55 15.49 19.77
CA MET A 30 18.14 16.04 18.49
C MET A 30 16.93 15.28 17.96
N LEU A 31 16.00 16.00 17.36
CA LEU A 31 14.85 15.40 16.69
C LEU A 31 15.21 15.17 15.23
N LEU A 32 15.22 13.91 14.81
CA LEU A 32 15.51 13.50 13.46
C LEU A 32 14.23 13.08 12.76
N ARG A 33 14.01 13.63 11.58
CA ARG A 33 12.92 13.23 10.68
C ARG A 33 13.47 12.35 9.58
N SER A 34 13.03 11.10 9.55
CA SER A 34 13.31 10.19 8.45
C SER A 34 12.68 10.72 7.16
N LEU A 35 13.49 10.93 6.12
CA LEU A 35 12.98 11.28 4.79
C LEU A 35 12.36 10.07 4.08
N ALA A 36 12.66 8.85 4.54
CA ALA A 36 12.12 7.62 3.98
C ALA A 36 10.73 7.25 4.54
N SER A 37 10.44 7.57 5.80
CA SER A 37 9.17 7.18 6.44
C SER A 37 8.34 8.36 6.93
N GLY A 38 8.91 9.56 6.96
CA GLY A 38 8.27 10.74 7.55
C GLY A 38 8.21 10.70 9.07
N ASN A 39 8.70 9.63 9.70
CA ASN A 39 8.72 9.49 11.16
C ASN A 39 9.78 10.38 11.79
N GLU A 40 9.42 10.93 12.93
CA GLU A 40 10.33 11.66 13.80
C GLU A 40 10.75 10.76 14.95
N PHE A 41 12.03 10.78 15.28
CA PHE A 41 12.56 10.07 16.42
C PHE A 41 13.65 10.92 17.08
N GLU A 42 13.74 10.79 18.40
CA GLU A 42 14.73 11.49 19.19
C GLU A 42 16.03 10.68 19.18
N ALA A 43 17.13 11.36 18.89
CA ALA A 43 18.47 10.80 18.93
C ALA A 43 19.32 11.60 19.92
N PRO A 44 20.28 10.97 20.62
CA PRO A 44 21.21 11.70 21.49
C PRO A 44 21.98 12.77 20.71
N ALA A 45 22.36 13.89 21.33
CA ALA A 45 23.14 14.94 20.68
C ALA A 45 24.48 14.45 20.08
N GLY A 46 25.02 13.32 20.59
CA GLY A 46 26.22 12.66 20.07
C GLY A 46 25.98 11.67 18.91
N TYR A 47 24.77 11.55 18.38
CA TYR A 47 24.45 10.60 17.32
C TYR A 47 25.21 10.95 16.03
N GLU A 48 25.99 9.98 15.51
CA GLU A 48 26.84 10.19 14.35
C GLU A 48 26.02 10.34 13.05
N LEU A 49 26.07 11.55 12.48
CA LEU A 49 25.41 11.91 11.24
C LEU A 49 26.45 12.37 10.21
N ARG A 50 26.40 11.80 9.01
CA ARG A 50 27.26 12.17 7.89
C ARG A 50 26.56 13.21 7.01
N PRO A 51 27.21 14.31 6.63
CA PRO A 51 26.63 15.28 5.70
C PRO A 51 26.39 14.60 4.34
N MET A 52 25.20 14.80 3.78
CA MET A 52 24.87 14.28 2.47
C MET A 52 25.60 15.10 1.40
N GLY A 53 26.77 14.63 0.95
CA GLY A 53 27.53 15.25 -0.14
C GLY A 53 26.72 15.25 -1.44
N GLN A 54 26.65 16.39 -2.12
CA GLN A 54 26.02 16.52 -3.43
C GLN A 54 26.84 15.76 -4.48
N GLY A 55 26.65 14.45 -4.58
CA GLY A 55 27.47 13.63 -5.48
C GLY A 55 27.08 12.16 -5.48
N LYS A 56 26.11 11.84 -6.36
CA LYS A 56 25.79 10.51 -6.93
C LYS A 56 25.27 9.40 -5.98
N ALA A 57 23.98 9.12 -6.20
CA ALA A 57 23.29 7.82 -6.19
C ALA A 57 23.25 7.00 -4.87
N SER A 58 22.09 6.54 -4.41
CA SER A 58 21.35 5.49 -5.13
C SER A 58 19.90 5.33 -4.66
N LEU A 59 19.06 5.02 -5.65
CA LEU A 59 17.70 4.45 -5.58
C LEU A 59 16.58 5.34 -5.02
N PRO A 60 15.46 5.50 -5.75
CA PRO A 60 14.25 6.10 -5.20
C PRO A 60 13.62 5.10 -4.23
N LEU A 61 14.03 5.13 -2.96
CA LEU A 61 13.29 4.49 -1.88
C LEU A 61 12.01 5.29 -1.65
N LYS A 62 10.99 4.85 -2.40
CA LYS A 62 9.58 5.19 -2.25
C LYS A 62 9.22 5.25 -0.77
N PRO A 63 8.66 6.37 -0.26
CA PRO A 63 8.47 6.52 1.16
C PRO A 63 7.48 5.47 1.68
N ALA A 64 7.93 4.69 2.67
CA ALA A 64 7.09 3.73 3.38
C ALA A 64 6.22 4.51 4.36
N ALA A 65 4.93 4.62 4.05
CA ALA A 65 3.96 5.32 4.87
C ALA A 65 3.91 4.71 6.28
N ALA A 66 4.33 5.51 7.26
CA ALA A 66 4.14 5.25 8.66
C ALA A 66 2.66 5.07 8.99
N GLY A 67 2.32 3.92 9.58
CA GLY A 67 1.02 3.68 10.18
C GLY A 67 1.05 4.05 11.66
N ARG A 68 0.13 4.93 12.04
CA ARG A 68 -0.59 5.11 13.33
C ARG A 68 -1.06 6.57 13.30
N GLY A 69 -2.33 6.92 13.14
CA GLY A 69 -3.51 6.35 13.77
C GLY A 69 -4.10 7.47 14.61
N THR A 70 -5.11 8.16 14.07
CA THR A 70 -6.13 8.86 14.85
C THR A 70 -7.32 9.09 13.92
N ASP A 71 -8.45 8.57 14.38
CA ASP A 71 -9.75 8.65 13.75
C ASP A 71 -10.21 10.10 13.56
N LYS A 72 -11.14 10.26 12.61
CA LYS A 72 -11.90 11.48 12.27
C LYS A 72 -11.26 12.39 11.21
N ALA A 73 -11.66 12.14 9.95
CA ALA A 73 -12.28 13.19 9.14
C ALA A 73 -12.98 12.53 7.94
N ASN A 74 -14.31 12.59 7.94
CA ASN A 74 -15.13 12.39 6.76
C ASN A 74 -14.75 13.48 5.74
N GLY A 75 -13.97 13.12 4.71
CA GLY A 75 -13.69 13.96 3.56
C GLY A 75 -13.91 13.16 2.28
N PRO A 76 -14.71 13.64 1.31
CA PRO A 76 -14.89 12.95 0.05
C PRO A 76 -13.60 13.09 -0.77
N GLY A 77 -12.93 11.97 -1.07
CA GLY A 77 -11.98 11.94 -2.18
C GLY A 77 -10.50 11.70 -1.89
N ARG A 78 -10.12 10.94 -0.84
CA ARG A 78 -8.76 10.37 -0.79
C ARG A 78 -8.78 8.87 -1.10
N PRO A 79 -8.28 8.40 -2.26
CA PRO A 79 -8.13 6.98 -2.51
C PRO A 79 -7.11 6.40 -1.51
N LYS A 80 -7.58 5.51 -0.64
CA LYS A 80 -6.74 4.67 0.22
C LYS A 80 -5.69 3.97 -0.66
N ALA A 81 -4.44 3.99 -0.23
CA ALA A 81 -3.31 3.40 -0.94
C ALA A 81 -3.63 1.95 -1.38
N SER A 82 -3.82 1.79 -2.69
CA SER A 82 -3.88 0.54 -3.45
C SER A 82 -4.72 -0.60 -2.86
N ASP A 83 -5.99 -0.34 -2.53
CA ASP A 83 -6.98 -1.41 -2.63
C ASP A 83 -7.16 -1.71 -4.12
N LYS A 84 -6.43 -2.70 -4.65
CA LYS A 84 -6.70 -3.20 -6.00
C LYS A 84 -8.20 -3.52 -6.04
N PRO A 85 -8.97 -2.90 -6.94
CA PRO A 85 -10.41 -3.11 -6.96
C PRO A 85 -10.66 -4.61 -7.18
N LEU A 86 -11.44 -5.23 -6.29
CA LEU A 86 -11.76 -6.65 -6.36
C LEU A 86 -12.55 -6.98 -7.64
N ALA A 87 -13.28 -6.01 -8.19
CA ALA A 87 -14.14 -6.20 -9.35
C ALA A 87 -13.36 -6.64 -10.61
N PRO A 88 -12.34 -5.90 -11.11
CA PRO A 88 -11.54 -6.37 -12.25
C PRO A 88 -10.88 -7.74 -12.04
N LEU A 89 -10.46 -8.04 -10.80
CA LEU A 89 -9.86 -9.33 -10.48
C LEU A 89 -10.88 -10.48 -10.58
N ILE A 90 -12.08 -10.28 -10.03
CA ILE A 90 -13.18 -11.25 -10.10
C ILE A 90 -13.65 -11.42 -11.55
N ASP A 91 -13.83 -10.32 -12.28
CA ASP A 91 -14.30 -10.35 -13.66
C ASP A 91 -13.33 -11.13 -14.55
N ALA A 92 -12.02 -10.91 -14.41
CA ALA A 92 -11.01 -11.66 -15.16
C ALA A 92 -11.11 -13.18 -14.90
N MET A 93 -11.36 -13.59 -13.65
CA MET A 93 -11.53 -15.01 -13.33
C MET A 93 -12.84 -15.60 -13.88
N LEU A 94 -13.93 -14.81 -13.83
CA LEU A 94 -15.22 -15.22 -14.39
C LEU A 94 -15.17 -15.35 -15.92
N LEU A 95 -14.46 -14.44 -16.61
CA LEU A 95 -14.28 -14.50 -18.06
C LEU A 95 -13.36 -15.66 -18.48
N ALA A 96 -12.34 -15.97 -17.67
CA ALA A 96 -11.45 -17.12 -17.94
C ALA A 96 -12.18 -18.47 -17.87
N GLY A 97 -13.23 -18.59 -17.05
CA GLY A 97 -14.14 -19.74 -17.08
C GLY A 97 -13.60 -21.05 -16.50
N ASN A 98 -12.41 -21.03 -15.89
CA ASN A 98 -11.70 -22.24 -15.45
C ASN A 98 -11.85 -22.57 -13.96
N MET A 99 -12.59 -21.75 -13.20
CA MET A 99 -12.70 -21.88 -11.74
C MET A 99 -14.15 -22.04 -11.28
N THR A 100 -14.32 -22.79 -10.19
CA THR A 100 -15.57 -22.83 -9.42
C THR A 100 -15.68 -21.58 -8.54
N MET A 101 -16.87 -21.30 -8.02
CA MET A 101 -17.08 -20.21 -7.04
C MET A 101 -16.09 -20.28 -5.87
N GLY A 102 -15.89 -21.48 -5.31
CA GLY A 102 -14.91 -21.72 -4.24
C GLY A 102 -13.47 -21.46 -4.68
N GLY A 103 -13.12 -21.85 -5.90
CA GLY A 103 -11.81 -21.58 -6.50
C GLY A 103 -11.54 -20.09 -6.65
N ILE A 104 -12.50 -19.33 -7.19
CA ILE A 104 -12.41 -17.87 -7.33
C ILE A 104 -12.22 -17.22 -5.96
N VAL A 105 -12.99 -17.61 -4.94
CA VAL A 105 -12.83 -17.06 -3.58
C VAL A 105 -11.42 -17.29 -3.04
N ARG A 106 -10.89 -18.51 -3.19
CA ARG A 106 -9.52 -18.85 -2.74
C ARG A 106 -8.48 -17.99 -3.47
N GLU A 107 -8.61 -17.88 -4.77
CA GLU A 107 -7.66 -17.14 -5.61
C GLU A 107 -7.70 -15.63 -5.37
N VAL A 108 -8.90 -15.07 -5.17
CA VAL A 108 -9.08 -13.66 -4.81
C VAL A 108 -8.46 -13.37 -3.45
N LYS A 109 -8.68 -14.23 -2.45
CA LYS A 109 -8.03 -14.10 -1.13
C LYS A 109 -6.50 -14.21 -1.24
N ARG A 110 -5.98 -15.07 -2.12
CA ARG A 110 -4.55 -15.22 -2.36
C ARG A 110 -3.92 -13.96 -2.98
N LYS A 111 -4.59 -13.37 -3.99
CA LYS A 111 -4.07 -12.23 -4.77
C LYS A 111 -4.35 -10.86 -4.14
N ALA A 112 -5.41 -10.75 -3.34
CA ALA A 112 -5.91 -9.50 -2.79
C ALA A 112 -6.35 -9.65 -1.32
N SER A 113 -5.54 -10.34 -0.51
CA SER A 113 -5.82 -10.63 0.91
C SER A 113 -6.17 -9.37 1.72
N ALA A 114 -5.40 -8.28 1.54
CA ALA A 114 -5.64 -7.00 2.21
C ALA A 114 -7.02 -6.42 1.89
N SER A 115 -7.40 -6.42 0.61
CA SER A 115 -8.69 -5.89 0.13
C SER A 115 -9.88 -6.79 0.46
N CYS A 116 -9.64 -8.04 0.87
CA CYS A 116 -10.68 -8.99 1.28
C CYS A 116 -11.08 -8.87 2.76
N LYS A 117 -10.29 -8.17 3.59
CA LYS A 117 -10.52 -8.10 5.04
C LYS A 117 -11.88 -7.45 5.32
N GLY A 118 -12.75 -8.16 6.05
CA GLY A 118 -14.08 -7.70 6.42
C GLY A 118 -15.11 -7.66 5.28
N ARG A 119 -14.82 -8.26 4.12
CA ARG A 119 -15.75 -8.29 2.97
C ARG A 119 -16.23 -9.71 2.68
N ASP A 120 -17.50 -9.85 2.32
CA ASP A 120 -18.02 -11.10 1.77
C ASP A 120 -17.66 -11.21 0.28
N ILE A 121 -16.64 -12.01 0.00
CA ILE A 121 -16.16 -12.25 -1.37
C ILE A 121 -17.20 -13.03 -2.19
N ARG A 122 -17.95 -13.95 -1.58
CA ARG A 122 -19.01 -14.69 -2.30
C ARG A 122 -20.13 -13.76 -2.71
N ALA A 123 -20.56 -12.85 -1.84
CA ALA A 123 -21.53 -11.81 -2.19
C ALA A 123 -21.02 -10.93 -3.33
N ASN A 124 -19.76 -10.51 -3.29
CA ASN A 124 -19.16 -9.72 -4.37
C ASN A 124 -19.15 -10.48 -5.71
N ILE A 125 -18.76 -11.77 -5.72
CA ILE A 125 -18.78 -12.57 -6.96
C ILE A 125 -20.21 -12.70 -7.51
N ARG A 126 -21.21 -12.96 -6.65
CA ARG A 126 -22.63 -12.98 -7.05
C ARG A 126 -23.08 -11.65 -7.65
N ALA A 127 -22.70 -10.53 -7.03
CA ALA A 127 -23.00 -9.21 -7.57
C ALA A 127 -22.34 -8.99 -8.95
N ARG A 128 -21.09 -9.45 -9.15
CA ARG A 128 -20.43 -9.38 -10.46
C ARG A 128 -21.13 -10.22 -11.52
N LEU A 129 -21.51 -11.45 -11.20
CA LEU A 129 -22.30 -12.32 -12.09
C LEU A 129 -23.62 -11.67 -12.50
N TYR A 130 -24.34 -11.08 -11.54
CA TYR A 130 -25.56 -10.33 -11.81
C TYR A 130 -25.32 -9.16 -12.78
N TRP A 131 -24.29 -8.36 -12.54
CA TRP A 131 -23.95 -7.23 -13.41
C TRP A 131 -23.51 -7.65 -14.82
N LEU A 132 -22.76 -8.75 -14.94
CA LEU A 132 -22.37 -9.31 -16.24
C LEU A 132 -23.60 -9.80 -17.01
N LYS A 133 -24.52 -10.51 -16.35
CA LYS A 133 -25.80 -10.93 -16.95
C LYS A 133 -26.63 -9.72 -17.42
N LYS A 134 -26.69 -8.67 -16.61
CA LYS A 134 -27.39 -7.41 -16.95
C LYS A 134 -26.76 -6.69 -18.15
N ARG A 135 -25.47 -6.88 -18.39
CA ARG A 135 -24.73 -6.34 -19.56
C ARG A 135 -24.84 -7.23 -20.81
N GLY A 136 -25.66 -8.28 -20.78
CA GLY A 136 -25.86 -9.19 -21.91
C GLY A 136 -24.87 -10.34 -21.97
N CYS A 137 -23.97 -10.51 -20.99
CA CYS A 137 -23.11 -11.68 -20.93
C CYS A 137 -23.92 -12.94 -20.57
N ARG A 138 -23.66 -14.06 -21.24
CA ARG A 138 -24.19 -15.36 -20.85
C ARG A 138 -23.30 -15.97 -19.78
N VAL A 139 -23.90 -16.46 -18.69
CA VAL A 139 -23.17 -17.16 -17.64
C VAL A 139 -23.43 -18.65 -17.81
N GLU A 140 -22.41 -19.38 -18.17
CA GLU A 140 -22.43 -20.83 -18.31
C GLU A 140 -21.82 -21.46 -17.07
N THR A 141 -22.46 -22.53 -16.59
CA THR A 141 -21.91 -23.39 -15.54
C THR A 141 -21.75 -24.77 -16.13
N ASN A 142 -20.54 -25.32 -16.09
CA ASN A 142 -20.29 -26.67 -16.57
C ASN A 142 -20.64 -27.72 -15.50
N ASP A 143 -20.57 -29.00 -15.87
CA ASP A 143 -20.88 -30.14 -14.98
C ASP A 143 -19.97 -30.22 -13.74
N GLN A 144 -18.83 -29.53 -13.77
CA GLN A 144 -17.89 -29.41 -12.64
C GLN A 144 -18.12 -28.14 -11.81
N ALA A 145 -19.27 -27.47 -11.97
CA ALA A 145 -19.61 -26.21 -11.32
C ALA A 145 -18.61 -25.06 -11.56
N ARG A 146 -17.83 -25.12 -12.66
CA ARG A 146 -16.98 -24.03 -13.12
C ARG A 146 -17.86 -23.00 -13.83
N MET A 147 -17.64 -21.74 -13.49
CA MET A 147 -18.44 -20.63 -13.99
C MET A 147 -17.67 -19.89 -15.06
N ARG A 148 -18.30 -19.66 -16.21
CA ARG A 148 -17.75 -18.86 -17.31
C ARG A 148 -18.75 -17.78 -17.70
N ALA A 149 -18.30 -16.53 -17.72
CA ALA A 149 -19.05 -15.44 -18.35
C ALA A 149 -18.56 -15.30 -19.79
N VAL A 150 -19.48 -15.42 -20.75
CA VAL A 150 -19.25 -15.22 -22.18
C VAL A 150 -19.82 -13.85 -22.54
N ALA A 151 -18.98 -12.98 -23.10
CA ALA A 151 -19.42 -11.68 -23.58
C ALA A 151 -20.48 -11.85 -24.68
N PRO A 152 -21.44 -10.91 -24.82
CA PRO A 152 -22.33 -10.91 -25.98
C PRO A 152 -21.47 -10.85 -27.26
N ALA A 153 -21.83 -11.68 -28.24
CA ALA A 153 -21.23 -11.68 -29.56
C ALA A 153 -21.46 -10.34 -30.28
#